data_AF-A0A2D8LX79-F1
#
_entry.id   AF-A0A2D8LX79-F1
#
_cell.length_a   1.000
_cell.length_b   1.000
_cell.length_c   1.000
_cell.angle_alpha   90.00
_cell.angle_beta   90.00
_cell.angle_gamma   90.00
#
_symmetry.space_group_name_H-M   'P 1'
#
loop_
_entity.id
_entity.type
_entity.pdbx_description
1 polymer ?
#
loop_
_entity_poly.entity_id
_entity_poly.type
_entity_poly.pdbx_seq_one_letter_code
_entity_poly.pdbx_strand_id
1 'polypeptide(L)'
;MADFAHESERQFADLLDAYGIRWDYEPTTFVLEADAAGNTVEAFTPDFYLCDFDTYVELTTLRQPLVTKKNRKVRRLLETHPDVAIKLLYRKDIERLEAKYRLADAA
;
A
#
# COMPACT_ATOMS: atom_id res chain seq x y z
N MET A 1 -10.04 -15.28 -4.80
CA MET A 1 -8.68 -15.21 -4.23
C MET A 1 -7.92 -14.21 -5.08
N ALA A 2 -7.42 -13.13 -4.49
CA ALA A 2 -6.56 -12.20 -5.22
C ALA A 2 -5.26 -12.91 -5.62
N ASP A 3 -4.79 -12.65 -6.83
CA ASP A 3 -3.49 -13.16 -7.30
C ASP A 3 -2.43 -12.09 -6.98
N PHE A 4 -1.77 -12.25 -5.84
CA PHE A 4 -0.77 -11.30 -5.36
C PHE A 4 0.50 -11.34 -6.23
N ALA A 5 1.02 -10.17 -6.59
CA ALA A 5 2.26 -10.04 -7.36
C ALA A 5 3.50 -10.44 -6.55
N HIS A 6 3.46 -10.28 -5.23
CA HIS A 6 4.58 -10.54 -4.33
C HIS A 6 4.19 -11.26 -3.03
N GLU A 7 5.10 -12.09 -2.50
CA GLU A 7 4.89 -12.81 -1.23
C GLU A 7 4.60 -11.86 -0.05
N SER A 8 5.18 -10.66 -0.04
CA SER A 8 4.88 -9.66 0.99
C SER A 8 3.44 -9.18 0.99
N GLU A 9 2.78 -9.13 -0.17
CA GLU A 9 1.37 -8.74 -0.25
C GLU A 9 0.50 -9.84 0.36
N ARG A 10 0.79 -11.10 0.04
CA ARG A 10 0.11 -12.25 0.68
C ARG A 10 0.29 -12.24 2.19
N GLN A 11 1.52 -12.08 2.68
CA GLN A 11 1.79 -12.03 4.14
C GLN A 11 1.04 -10.86 4.81
N PHE A 12 0.96 -9.71 4.15
CA PHE A 12 0.22 -8.56 4.68
C PHE A 12 -1.30 -8.80 4.68
N ALA A 13 -1.84 -9.39 3.63
CA ALA A 13 -3.25 -9.80 3.56
C ALA A 13 -3.61 -10.78 4.69
N ASP A 14 -2.80 -11.83 4.87
CA ASP A 14 -2.99 -12.82 5.93
C ASP A 14 -2.94 -12.16 7.33
N LEU A 15 -2.07 -11.16 7.51
CA LEU A 15 -2.00 -10.37 8.74
C LEU A 15 -3.26 -9.56 8.98
N LEU A 16 -3.76 -8.86 7.96
CA LEU A 16 -5.00 -8.07 8.06
C LEU A 16 -6.20 -8.97 8.38
N ASP A 17 -6.29 -10.12 7.72
CA ASP A 17 -7.32 -11.13 7.98
C ASP A 17 -7.26 -11.65 9.42
N ALA A 18 -6.05 -11.91 9.94
CA ALA A 18 -5.86 -12.35 11.33
C ALA A 18 -6.36 -11.31 12.36
N TYR A 19 -6.26 -10.01 12.06
CA TYR A 19 -6.82 -8.94 12.89
C TYR A 19 -8.29 -8.60 12.56
N GLY A 20 -8.89 -9.26 11.57
CA GLY A 20 -10.25 -8.96 11.11
C GLY A 20 -10.42 -7.57 10.50
N ILE A 21 -9.34 -6.98 9.99
CA ILE A 21 -9.38 -5.69 9.29
C ILE A 21 -9.92 -5.92 7.89
N ARG A 22 -10.94 -5.16 7.46
CA ARG A 22 -11.44 -5.24 6.08
C ARG A 22 -10.50 -4.52 5.12
N TRP A 23 -10.18 -5.19 4.01
CA TRP A 23 -9.28 -4.66 2.99
C TRP A 23 -9.69 -5.10 1.57
N ASP A 24 -9.29 -4.29 0.59
CA ASP A 24 -9.39 -4.60 -0.84
C ASP A 24 -7.99 -4.56 -1.48
N TYR A 25 -7.75 -5.47 -2.44
CA TYR A 25 -6.50 -5.55 -3.22
C TYR A 25 -6.58 -4.66 -4.46
N GLU A 26 -5.62 -3.74 -4.63
CA GLU A 26 -5.52 -2.85 -5.79
C GLU A 26 -6.85 -2.24 -6.27
N PRO A 27 -7.76 -1.75 -5.40
CA PRO A 27 -9.14 -1.43 -5.80
C PRO A 27 -9.23 -0.17 -6.66
N THR A 28 -8.24 0.71 -6.59
CA THR A 28 -8.29 2.06 -7.19
C THR A 28 -6.99 2.36 -7.89
N THR A 29 -7.08 2.79 -9.15
CA THR A 29 -5.96 3.33 -9.92
C THR A 29 -6.13 4.85 -10.04
N PHE A 30 -5.14 5.60 -9.56
CA PHE A 30 -5.10 7.05 -9.65
C PHE A 30 -4.27 7.49 -10.86
N VAL A 31 -4.81 8.39 -11.67
CA VAL A 31 -4.07 9.04 -12.75
C VAL A 31 -3.27 10.20 -12.14
N LEU A 32 -1.94 10.10 -12.18
CA LEU A 32 -1.03 11.11 -11.62
C LEU A 32 -0.59 12.15 -12.64
N GLU A 33 -0.57 11.77 -13.93
CA GLU A 33 -0.21 12.65 -15.04
C GLU A 33 -0.96 12.22 -16.30
N ALA A 34 -1.48 13.20 -17.04
CA ALA A 34 -2.06 13.02 -18.36
C ALA A 34 -1.40 13.97 -19.38
N ASP A 35 -1.31 13.55 -20.63
CA ASP A 35 -0.79 14.39 -21.72
C ASP A 35 -1.84 15.42 -22.20
N ALA A 36 -1.44 16.28 -23.14
CA ALA A 36 -2.32 17.32 -23.70
C ALA A 36 -3.54 16.74 -24.46
N ALA A 37 -3.51 15.48 -24.86
CA ALA A 37 -4.62 14.78 -25.50
C ALA A 37 -5.50 14.02 -24.47
N GLY A 38 -5.16 14.06 -23.18
CA GLY A 38 -5.88 13.40 -22.10
C GLY A 38 -5.49 11.93 -21.88
N ASN A 39 -4.42 11.44 -22.51
CA ASN A 39 -3.96 10.07 -22.28
C ASN A 39 -3.16 9.97 -20.97
N THR A 40 -3.39 8.89 -20.22
CA THR A 40 -2.64 8.60 -18.98
C THR A 40 -1.15 8.39 -19.27
N VAL A 41 -0.30 9.24 -18.70
CA VAL A 41 1.16 9.17 -18.78
C VAL A 41 1.76 8.44 -17.57
N GLU A 42 1.27 8.77 -16.37
CA GLU A 42 1.66 8.11 -15.14
C GLU A 42 0.42 7.81 -14.30
N ALA A 43 0.30 6.57 -13.85
CA ALA A 43 -0.72 6.13 -12.92
C ALA A 43 -0.11 5.40 -11.73
N PHE A 44 -0.90 5.29 -10.68
CA PHE A 44 -0.51 4.64 -9.45
C PHE A 44 -1.70 3.91 -8.82
N THR A 45 -1.48 2.64 -8.55
CA THR A 45 -2.47 1.72 -7.97
C THR A 45 -1.84 1.24 -6.68
N PRO A 46 -2.29 1.74 -5.50
CA PRO A 46 -1.76 1.26 -4.24
C PRO A 46 -2.09 -0.21 -4.02
N ASP A 47 -1.15 -0.95 -3.41
CA ASP A 47 -1.30 -2.40 -3.22
C ASP A 47 -2.59 -2.77 -2.45
N PHE A 48 -2.96 -1.99 -1.43
CA PHE A 48 -4.14 -2.24 -0.58
C PHE A 48 -4.95 -0.99 -0.27
N TYR A 49 -6.24 -1.17 0.03
CA TYR A 49 -7.09 -0.19 0.70
C TYR A 49 -7.65 -0.81 1.98
N LEU A 50 -7.46 -0.14 3.12
CA LEU A 50 -7.99 -0.59 4.40
C LEU A 50 -9.34 0.10 4.65
N CYS A 51 -10.43 -0.61 4.38
CA CYS A 51 -11.79 -0.07 4.35
C CYS A 51 -12.23 0.49 5.71
N ASP A 52 -11.74 -0.09 6.81
CA ASP A 52 -12.08 0.35 8.17
C ASP A 52 -11.38 1.67 8.56
N PHE A 53 -10.31 2.03 7.85
CA PHE A 53 -9.47 3.18 8.15
C PHE A 53 -9.47 4.24 7.05
N ASP A 54 -10.20 4.01 5.96
CA ASP A 54 -10.21 4.85 4.76
C ASP A 54 -8.80 5.24 4.32
N THR A 55 -7.90 4.24 4.24
CA THR A 55 -6.47 4.47 4.02
C THR A 55 -5.90 3.49 3.02
N TYR A 56 -5.23 3.99 1.99
CA TYR A 56 -4.43 3.19 1.07
C TYR A 56 -3.08 2.80 1.69
N VAL A 57 -2.59 1.62 1.34
CA VAL A 57 -1.29 1.11 1.77
C VAL A 57 -0.51 0.63 0.57
N GLU A 58 0.75 1.05 0.50
CA GLU A 58 1.72 0.63 -0.50
C GLU A 58 2.88 -0.09 0.21
N LEU A 59 3.15 -1.34 -0.14
CA LEU A 59 4.23 -2.14 0.40
C LEU A 59 5.55 -1.83 -0.30
N THR A 60 6.65 -1.76 0.43
CA THR A 60 7.98 -1.54 -0.16
C THR A 60 9.01 -2.54 0.35
N THR A 61 9.77 -3.12 -0.59
CA THR A 61 10.71 -4.24 -0.37
C THR A 61 12.17 -3.80 -0.16
N LEU A 62 12.39 -2.60 0.36
CA LEU A 62 13.69 -2.06 0.82
C LEU A 62 14.77 -1.76 -0.24
N ARG A 63 14.60 -2.11 -1.54
CA ARG A 63 15.56 -1.67 -2.56
C ARG A 63 15.46 -0.15 -2.75
N GLN A 64 16.45 0.59 -2.26
CA GLN A 64 16.47 2.07 -2.26
C GLN A 64 16.05 2.72 -3.60
N PRO A 65 16.51 2.25 -4.78
CA PRO A 65 16.08 2.86 -6.05
C PRO A 65 14.58 2.74 -6.34
N LEU A 66 13.94 1.67 -5.85
CA LEU A 66 12.49 1.46 -6.02
C LEU A 66 11.69 2.30 -5.03
N VAL A 67 12.21 2.47 -3.80
CA VAL A 67 11.62 3.34 -2.78
C VAL A 67 11.55 4.79 -3.25
N THR A 68 12.58 5.30 -3.95
CA THR A 68 12.55 6.67 -4.50
C THR A 68 11.43 6.85 -5.52
N LYS A 69 11.22 5.87 -6.42
CA LYS A 69 10.14 5.92 -7.41
C LYS A 69 8.76 5.85 -6.74
N LYS A 70 8.57 4.95 -5.77
CA LYS A 70 7.32 4.85 -4.98
C LYS A 70 7.03 6.15 -4.24
N ASN A 71 8.01 6.73 -3.55
CA ASN A 71 7.84 8.02 -2.86
C ASN A 71 7.49 9.17 -3.81
N ARG A 72 8.08 9.21 -5.01
CA ARG A 72 7.72 10.21 -6.02
C ARG A 72 6.24 10.07 -6.42
N LYS A 73 5.78 8.85 -6.69
CA LYS A 73 4.37 8.59 -7.03
C LYS A 73 3.42 8.97 -5.89
N VAL A 74 3.75 8.62 -4.65
CA VAL A 74 2.96 8.99 -3.46
C VAL A 74 2.88 10.51 -3.29
N ARG A 75 3.99 11.24 -3.45
CA ARG A 75 3.96 12.71 -3.41
C ARG A 75 3.05 13.29 -4.48
N ARG A 76 3.16 12.78 -5.71
CA ARG A 76 2.36 13.24 -6.83
C ARG A 76 0.88 12.89 -6.67
N LEU A 77 0.57 11.74 -6.05
CA LEU A 77 -0.79 11.38 -5.64
C LEU A 77 -1.34 12.42 -4.68
N LEU A 78 -0.60 12.76 -3.63
CA LEU A 78 -1.05 13.75 -2.64
C LEU A 78 -1.15 15.17 -3.22
N GLU A 79 -0.37 15.51 -4.24
CA GLU A 79 -0.48 16.79 -4.97
C GLU A 79 -1.75 16.86 -5.84
N THR A 80 -2.16 15.75 -6.45
CA THR A 80 -3.30 15.67 -7.39
C THR A 80 -4.61 15.25 -6.73
N HIS A 81 -4.53 14.51 -5.63
CA HIS A 81 -5.64 13.92 -4.87
C HIS A 81 -5.38 14.14 -3.37
N PRO A 82 -5.51 15.39 -2.87
CA PRO A 82 -5.09 15.76 -1.52
C PRO A 82 -5.89 15.08 -0.40
N ASP A 83 -7.11 14.63 -0.71
CA ASP A 83 -7.98 13.95 0.26
C ASP A 83 -7.64 12.46 0.44
N VAL A 84 -6.72 11.91 -0.36
CA VAL A 84 -6.35 10.49 -0.29
C VAL A 84 -5.37 10.26 0.87
N ALA A 85 -5.79 9.47 1.85
CA ALA A 85 -4.89 8.96 2.87
C ALA A 85 -4.11 7.76 2.33
N ILE A 86 -2.77 7.84 2.37
CA ILE A 86 -1.90 6.74 1.93
C ILE A 86 -0.68 6.57 2.84
N LYS A 87 -0.29 5.31 3.10
CA LYS A 87 0.91 4.95 3.87
C LYS A 87 1.83 4.04 3.07
N LEU A 88 3.13 4.33 3.11
CA LEU A 88 4.17 3.46 2.59
C LEU A 88 4.67 2.56 3.74
N LEU A 89 4.44 1.26 3.66
CA LEU A 89 4.88 0.29 4.67
C LEU A 89 6.10 -0.49 4.19
N TYR A 90 7.13 -0.57 5.04
CA TYR A 90 8.28 -1.40 4.77
C TYR A 90 8.03 -2.82 5.25
N ARG A 91 8.56 -3.83 4.53
CA ARG A 91 8.51 -5.23 4.99
C ARG A 91 8.94 -5.38 6.46
N LYS A 92 9.99 -4.66 6.88
CA LYS A 92 10.46 -4.64 8.27
C LYS A 92 9.45 -4.08 9.27
N ASP A 93 8.58 -3.18 8.86
CA ASP A 93 7.53 -2.65 9.73
C ASP A 93 6.45 -3.71 9.96
N ILE A 94 6.13 -4.51 8.93
CA ILE A 94 5.22 -5.66 9.04
C ILE A 94 5.81 -6.72 9.98
N GLU A 95 7.07 -7.10 9.78
CA GLU A 95 7.79 -8.04 10.66
C GLU A 95 7.81 -7.56 12.12
N ARG A 96 8.00 -6.24 12.34
CA ARG A 96 7.95 -5.64 13.68
C ARG A 96 6.56 -5.64 14.28
N LEU A 97 5.52 -5.36 13.49
CA LEU A 97 4.13 -5.42 13.95
C LEU A 97 3.79 -6.85 14.37
N GLU A 98 4.09 -7.84 13.52
CA GLU A 98 3.90 -9.26 13.86
C GLU A 98 4.61 -9.65 15.16
N ALA A 99 5.89 -9.29 15.31
CA ALA A 99 6.65 -9.61 16.51
C ALA A 99 6.03 -8.97 17.76
N LYS A 100 5.64 -7.68 17.67
CA LYS A 100 5.05 -6.94 18.80
C LYS A 100 3.74 -7.56 19.27
N TYR A 101 2.86 -7.94 18.35
CA TYR A 101 1.55 -8.48 18.72
C TYR A 101 1.61 -9.96 19.12
N ARG A 102 2.49 -10.78 18.53
CA ARG A 102 2.76 -12.14 19.06
C ARG A 102 3.24 -12.12 20.51
N LEU A 103 4.01 -11.11 20.90
CA LEU A 103 4.42 -10.89 22.29
C LEU A 103 3.27 -10.41 23.19
N ALA A 104 2.27 -9.72 22.65
CA ALA A 104 1.11 -9.25 23.39
C ALA A 104 0.06 -10.35 23.61
N ASP A 105 -0.10 -11.29 22.67
CA ASP A 105 -1.00 -12.44 22.80
C ASP A 105 -0.43 -13.56 23.70
N ALA A 106 0.87 -13.55 23.95
CA ALA A 106 1.57 -14.52 24.78
C ALA A 106 1.73 -14.11 26.26
N ALA A 107 1.15 -12.97 26.66
CA ALA A 107 1.21 -12.39 28.01
C ALA A 107 -0.16 -12.42 28.69
#